data_AF-A0A537WXZ9-F1
#
_entry.id   AF-A0A537WXZ9-F1
#
_cell.length_a   1.000
_cell.length_b   1.000
_cell.length_c   1.000
_cell.angle_alpha   90.00
_cell.angle_beta   90.00
_cell.angle_gamma   90.00
#
_symmetry.space_group_name_H-M   'P 1'
#
loop_
_entity.id
_entity.type
_entity.pdbx_description
1 polymer ?
#
loop_
_entity_poly.entity_id
_entity_poly.type
_entity_poly.pdbx_seq_one_letter_code
_entity_poly.pdbx_strand_id
1 'polypeptide(L)'
;MAILIPIAFAAGVITAFSPCVLPVLPIILAGGGTSATPRRPYAIVAGLVTFFTLFTLAGAWIWSQLHIDAKYQIRIGAVMLLVLALTLILPKAGELLERPFAFLTRRRVGDLGGGFALGAGLGLVFVPCAGPVLTAVITNVGGHTVGVRTVLLALLYALGLAVPLLLIAQGSRRTAMSFRAHAQTVRIVAGVLIAAVAVVLYRGPAWLTDLQTKVPGYLDSAQRAIEGNHAARKALGDLKPKKRDQTPFASAESNSLPRLRVASKPVKVPLNDYGAAPDFQGISHWVNSGDLSLHTLRGKVVLIDFWTYSCINCLRTLPHLEDWDKQYRSKGLVIVGVHTPEFAFEHDLGNVQKAVAKLGVRYPVALDNDYKTWNAYSNQFWPAEYLLDQTGHVRHIHFGEGEYGKTEQDIRLLLRAGGSSALPRPVREPDATPTGVITPESYLGYFRIERYSGSQLSADVPRDYHYPATLARDHFAYDGRWTVESERIVAGDGARLRLHFHARQVNLVLGGKGLVAVMVDGRAKGAVHVNGDRLYTLVSSRLIRDGVLDLAFTPGVQAYAFTFG
;
A
#
# COMPACT_ATOMS: atom_id res chain seq x y z
N MET A 1 -14.99 -14.28 2.98
CA MET A 1 -15.92 -14.14 4.12
C MET A 1 -15.40 -14.78 5.39
N ALA A 2 -15.02 -16.07 5.41
CA ALA A 2 -14.49 -16.73 6.61
C ALA A 2 -13.27 -16.02 7.26
N ILE A 3 -12.41 -15.38 6.45
CA ILE A 3 -11.24 -14.62 6.93
C ILE A 3 -11.61 -13.18 7.36
N LEU A 4 -12.65 -12.59 6.79
CA LEU A 4 -13.04 -11.19 7.07
C LEU A 4 -13.79 -11.05 8.40
N ILE A 5 -14.49 -12.11 8.81
CA ILE A 5 -15.20 -12.19 10.10
C ILE A 5 -14.25 -11.97 11.29
N PRO A 6 -13.14 -12.72 11.44
CA PRO A 6 -12.21 -12.51 12.55
C PRO A 6 -11.48 -11.17 12.46
N ILE A 7 -11.20 -10.66 11.25
CA ILE A 7 -10.55 -9.35 11.07
C ILE A 7 -11.48 -8.22 11.50
N ALA A 8 -12.75 -8.22 11.08
CA ALA A 8 -13.73 -7.21 11.48
C ALA A 8 -13.98 -7.24 13.00
N PHE A 9 -14.06 -8.44 13.59
CA PHE A 9 -14.18 -8.60 15.03
C PHE A 9 -12.95 -8.06 15.78
N ALA A 10 -11.73 -8.41 15.33
CA ALA A 10 -10.49 -7.93 15.91
C ALA A 10 -10.34 -6.40 15.78
N ALA A 11 -10.71 -5.84 14.62
CA ALA A 11 -10.72 -4.38 14.42
C ALA A 11 -11.70 -3.68 15.37
N GLY A 12 -12.86 -4.28 15.64
CA GLY A 12 -13.81 -3.80 16.65
C GLY A 12 -13.22 -3.79 18.06
N VAL A 13 -12.49 -4.86 18.43
CA VAL A 13 -11.79 -4.95 19.73
C VAL A 13 -10.69 -3.89 19.85
N ILE A 14 -9.88 -3.70 18.81
CA ILE A 14 -8.82 -2.67 18.79
C ILE A 14 -9.43 -1.27 18.90
N THR A 15 -10.56 -1.04 18.22
CA THR A 15 -11.27 0.25 18.29
C THR A 15 -11.77 0.56 19.70
N ALA A 16 -12.05 -0.45 20.54
CA ALA A 16 -12.44 -0.24 21.93
C ALA A 16 -11.34 0.47 22.76
N PHE A 17 -10.07 0.34 22.35
CA PHE A 17 -8.93 1.03 22.96
C PHE A 17 -8.55 2.35 22.28
N SER A 18 -9.33 2.77 21.28
CA SER A 18 -9.07 4.01 20.54
C SER A 18 -9.27 5.24 21.43
N PRO A 19 -8.48 6.32 21.22
CA PRO A 19 -8.63 7.59 21.95
C PRO A 19 -10.05 8.18 21.92
N CYS A 20 -10.90 7.80 20.97
CA CYS A 20 -12.32 8.19 20.94
C CYS A 20 -13.18 7.56 22.07
N VAL A 21 -12.76 6.42 22.65
CA VAL A 21 -13.55 5.66 23.64
C VAL A 21 -13.23 6.05 25.08
N LEU A 22 -11.97 6.39 25.33
CA LEU A 22 -11.44 6.82 26.63
C LEU A 22 -12.27 7.92 27.34
N PRO A 23 -12.74 8.99 26.66
CA PRO A 23 -13.53 10.02 27.32
C PRO A 23 -14.96 9.59 27.72
N VAL A 24 -15.48 8.52 27.12
CA VAL A 24 -16.82 7.97 27.41
C VAL A 24 -16.78 6.95 28.55
N LEU A 25 -15.62 6.35 28.79
CA LEU A 25 -15.40 5.34 29.82
C LEU A 25 -15.93 5.74 31.21
N PRO A 26 -15.74 6.98 31.71
CA PRO A 26 -16.26 7.40 33.01
C PRO A 26 -17.79 7.39 33.09
N ILE A 27 -18.49 7.66 31.99
CA ILE A 27 -19.96 7.65 31.92
C ILE A 27 -20.47 6.21 31.96
N ILE A 28 -19.80 5.29 31.27
CA ILE A 28 -20.11 3.85 31.29
C ILE A 28 -19.85 3.28 32.69
N LEU A 29 -18.75 3.66 33.34
CA LEU A 29 -18.43 3.26 34.71
C LEU A 29 -19.43 3.82 35.73
N ALA A 30 -19.91 5.05 35.54
CA ALA A 30 -20.95 5.66 36.36
C ALA A 30 -22.33 4.99 36.18
N GLY A 31 -22.67 4.58 34.94
CA GLY A 31 -23.88 3.82 34.63
C GLY A 31 -23.83 2.36 35.07
N GLY A 32 -22.65 1.72 35.08
CA GLY A 32 -22.44 0.35 35.52
C GLY A 32 -22.44 0.19 37.05
N GLY A 33 -21.90 1.17 37.77
CA GLY A 33 -21.74 1.12 39.23
C GLY A 33 -22.98 1.41 40.07
N THR A 34 -24.07 1.93 39.48
CA THR A 34 -25.29 2.37 40.19
C THR A 34 -26.52 1.49 39.93
N SER A 35 -26.35 0.34 39.28
CA SER A 35 -27.46 -0.46 38.75
C SER A 35 -28.00 -1.49 39.75
N ALA A 36 -29.26 -1.32 40.17
CA ALA A 36 -30.02 -2.31 40.95
C ALA A 36 -30.40 -3.59 40.15
N THR A 37 -30.17 -3.62 38.83
CA THR A 37 -30.64 -4.71 37.94
C THR A 37 -29.51 -5.26 37.06
N PRO A 38 -29.26 -6.59 37.05
CA PRO A 38 -28.12 -7.21 36.35
C PRO A 38 -28.17 -7.15 34.81
N ARG A 39 -29.30 -6.72 34.21
CA ARG A 39 -29.53 -6.71 32.75
C ARG A 39 -29.20 -5.38 32.06
N ARG A 40 -28.88 -4.31 32.82
CA ARG A 40 -28.64 -2.97 32.28
C ARG A 40 -27.43 -2.86 31.32
N PRO A 41 -26.28 -3.50 31.58
CA PRO A 41 -25.14 -3.46 30.65
C PRO A 41 -25.46 -4.05 29.27
N TYR A 42 -26.27 -5.11 29.24
CA TYR A 42 -26.75 -5.72 27.99
C TYR A 42 -27.67 -4.77 27.21
N ALA A 43 -28.51 -3.97 27.89
CA ALA A 43 -29.35 -2.97 27.24
C ALA A 43 -28.55 -1.81 26.62
N ILE A 44 -27.45 -1.40 27.26
CA ILE A 44 -26.53 -0.38 26.73
C ILE A 44 -25.82 -0.91 25.47
N VAL A 45 -25.33 -2.15 25.52
CA VAL A 45 -24.69 -2.81 24.37
C VAL A 45 -25.67 -3.01 23.21
N ALA A 46 -26.90 -3.43 23.51
CA ALA A 46 -27.93 -3.58 22.48
C ALA A 46 -28.26 -2.23 21.80
N GLY A 47 -28.35 -1.14 22.57
CA GLY A 47 -28.52 0.22 22.03
C GLY A 47 -27.36 0.64 21.15
N LEU A 48 -26.12 0.44 21.62
CA LEU A 48 -24.90 0.76 20.88
C LEU A 48 -24.84 0.02 19.54
N VAL A 49 -24.98 -1.30 19.54
CA VAL A 49 -24.90 -2.13 18.33
C VAL A 49 -25.99 -1.77 17.32
N THR A 50 -27.23 -1.58 17.81
CA THR A 50 -28.38 -1.28 16.93
C THR A 50 -28.23 0.07 16.25
N PHE A 51 -27.95 1.13 17.03
CA PHE A 51 -27.85 2.49 16.48
C PHE A 51 -26.59 2.70 15.66
N PHE A 52 -25.46 2.13 16.08
CA PHE A 52 -24.22 2.21 15.31
C PHE A 52 -24.39 1.56 13.93
N THR A 53 -25.01 0.37 13.88
CA THR A 53 -25.28 -0.33 12.62
C THR A 53 -26.27 0.46 11.76
N LEU A 54 -27.36 0.95 12.35
CA LEU A 54 -28.38 1.74 11.65
C LEU A 54 -27.80 3.02 11.04
N PHE A 55 -27.07 3.82 11.82
CA PHE A 55 -26.50 5.09 11.37
C PHE A 55 -25.36 4.91 10.36
N THR A 56 -24.54 3.86 10.52
CA THR A 56 -23.48 3.54 9.56
C THR A 56 -24.07 3.18 8.20
N LEU A 57 -25.13 2.36 8.19
CA LEU A 57 -25.82 1.96 6.95
C LEU A 57 -26.60 3.12 6.33
N ALA A 58 -27.30 3.93 7.15
CA ALA A 58 -28.01 5.11 6.69
C ALA A 58 -27.03 6.15 6.10
N GLY A 59 -25.89 6.37 6.74
CA GLY A 59 -24.82 7.22 6.23
C GLY A 59 -24.32 6.73 4.88
N ALA A 60 -23.95 5.45 4.76
CA ALA A 60 -23.50 4.86 3.51
C ALA A 60 -24.53 5.02 2.37
N TRP A 61 -25.82 4.87 2.68
CA TRP A 61 -26.90 5.03 1.72
C TRP A 61 -27.12 6.50 1.29
N ILE A 62 -27.12 7.45 2.24
CA ILE A 62 -27.23 8.89 1.95
C ILE A 62 -26.07 9.36 1.07
N TRP A 63 -24.85 8.92 1.40
CA TRP A 63 -23.65 9.24 0.63
C TRP A 63 -23.64 8.62 -0.77
N SER A 64 -24.27 7.46 -0.99
CA SER A 64 -24.41 6.90 -2.34
C SER A 64 -25.35 7.71 -3.25
N GLN A 65 -26.24 8.52 -2.67
CA GLN A 65 -27.18 9.35 -3.44
C GLN A 65 -26.58 10.72 -3.76
N LEU A 66 -25.88 11.33 -2.79
CA LEU A 66 -25.15 12.58 -3.00
C LEU A 66 -23.75 12.28 -3.55
N HIS A 67 -23.57 12.42 -4.87
CA HIS A 67 -22.30 12.24 -5.60
C HIS A 67 -21.25 13.31 -5.21
N ILE A 68 -20.83 13.33 -3.94
CA ILE A 68 -19.91 14.30 -3.36
C ILE A 68 -18.52 13.66 -3.25
N ASP A 69 -17.47 14.38 -3.68
CA ASP A 69 -16.10 13.89 -3.61
C ASP A 69 -15.68 13.45 -2.19
N ALA A 70 -14.94 12.33 -2.09
CA ALA A 70 -14.45 11.76 -0.83
C ALA A 70 -13.69 12.77 0.07
N LYS A 71 -13.09 13.80 -0.53
CA LYS A 71 -12.42 14.90 0.18
C LYS A 71 -13.38 15.72 1.03
N TYR A 72 -14.60 15.97 0.56
CA TYR A 72 -15.61 16.72 1.32
C TYR A 72 -16.22 15.86 2.42
N GLN A 73 -16.39 14.56 2.20
CA GLN A 73 -16.87 13.61 3.23
C GLN A 73 -15.94 13.57 4.45
N ILE A 74 -14.63 13.46 4.23
CA ILE A 74 -13.62 13.45 5.31
C ILE A 74 -13.61 14.79 6.06
N ARG A 75 -13.74 15.92 5.35
CA ARG A 75 -13.80 17.26 5.97
C ARG A 75 -15.04 17.46 6.84
N ILE A 76 -16.20 16.99 6.39
CA ILE A 76 -17.45 17.06 7.18
C ILE A 76 -17.31 16.22 8.45
N GLY A 77 -16.76 15.00 8.34
CA GLY A 77 -16.47 14.15 9.49
C GLY A 77 -15.48 14.77 10.48
N ALA A 78 -14.41 15.38 9.97
CA ALA A 78 -13.41 16.07 10.79
C ALA A 78 -13.98 17.30 11.53
N VAL A 79 -14.84 18.09 10.88
CA VAL A 79 -15.54 19.22 11.52
C VAL A 79 -16.47 18.73 12.63
N MET A 80 -17.22 17.66 12.39
CA MET A 80 -18.11 17.08 13.42
C MET A 80 -17.32 16.56 14.63
N LEU A 81 -16.17 15.91 14.38
CA LEU A 81 -15.27 15.42 15.43
C LEU A 81 -14.61 16.57 16.22
N LEU A 82 -14.32 17.70 15.55
CA LEU A 82 -13.79 18.91 16.20
C LEU A 82 -14.83 19.59 17.09
N VAL A 83 -16.10 19.63 16.66
CA VAL A 83 -17.22 20.11 17.49
C VAL A 83 -17.38 19.24 18.74
N LEU A 84 -17.30 17.91 18.60
CA LEU A 84 -17.32 16.98 19.73
C LEU A 84 -16.13 17.19 20.67
N ALA A 85 -14.92 17.38 20.14
CA ALA A 85 -13.75 17.65 20.95
C ALA A 85 -13.91 18.95 21.78
N LEU A 86 -14.51 19.98 21.18
CA LEU A 86 -14.75 21.25 21.83
C LEU A 86 -15.76 21.14 22.99
N THR A 87 -16.79 20.28 22.89
CA THR A 87 -17.72 19.99 24.00
C THR A 87 -17.08 19.19 25.15
N LEU A 88 -16.02 18.44 24.85
CA LEU A 88 -15.24 17.72 25.85
C LEU A 88 -14.29 18.64 26.62
N ILE A 89 -13.70 19.65 25.95
CA ILE A 89 -12.74 20.61 26.52
C ILE A 89 -13.46 21.71 27.32
N LEU A 90 -14.60 22.22 26.82
CA LEU A 90 -15.34 23.30 27.46
C LEU A 90 -16.64 22.76 28.09
N PRO A 91 -16.70 22.51 29.42
CA PRO A 91 -17.89 21.97 30.07
C PRO A 91 -19.14 22.85 29.91
N LYS A 92 -18.96 24.18 29.77
CA LYS A 92 -20.05 25.14 29.50
C LYS A 92 -20.65 25.01 28.08
N ALA A 93 -19.86 24.55 27.11
CA ALA A 93 -20.36 24.33 25.74
C ALA A 93 -21.26 23.09 25.65
N GLY A 94 -20.98 22.07 26.47
CA GLY A 94 -21.85 20.88 26.62
C GLY A 94 -23.25 21.23 27.13
N GLU A 95 -23.34 22.05 28.19
CA GLU A 95 -24.64 22.50 28.71
C GLU A 95 -25.46 23.33 27.72
N LEU A 96 -24.81 24.14 26.88
CA LEU A 96 -25.50 24.95 25.87
C LEU A 96 -26.08 24.11 24.73
N LEU A 97 -25.36 23.05 24.33
CA LEU A 97 -25.76 22.11 23.28
C LEU A 97 -26.81 21.10 23.76
N GLU A 98 -26.78 20.74 25.05
CA GLU A 98 -27.74 19.79 25.65
C GLU A 98 -29.10 20.42 25.99
N ARG A 99 -29.19 21.74 26.16
CA ARG A 99 -30.45 22.47 26.44
C ARG A 99 -31.63 22.11 25.52
N PRO A 100 -31.48 22.08 24.18
CA PRO A 100 -32.57 21.67 23.28
C PRO A 100 -32.92 20.18 23.36
N PHE A 101 -31.98 19.32 23.78
CA PHE A 101 -32.18 17.86 23.92
C PHE A 101 -32.53 17.41 25.34
N ALA A 102 -32.51 18.31 26.33
CA ALA A 102 -32.80 18.01 27.74
C ALA A 102 -34.22 17.47 27.98
N PHE A 103 -35.14 17.71 27.05
CA PHE A 103 -36.48 17.10 27.03
C PHE A 103 -36.42 15.57 26.86
N LEU A 104 -35.47 15.04 26.08
CA LEU A 104 -35.31 13.60 25.86
C LEU A 104 -34.68 12.88 27.06
N THR A 105 -33.77 13.55 27.78
CA THR A 105 -32.99 12.97 28.89
C THR A 105 -33.66 13.09 30.27
N ARG A 106 -34.80 13.79 30.39
CA ARG A 106 -35.61 13.86 31.62
C ARG A 106 -36.38 12.57 31.97
N ARG A 107 -36.37 11.53 31.11
CA ARG A 107 -36.92 10.21 31.47
C ARG A 107 -35.96 9.50 32.44
N ARG A 108 -36.46 9.18 33.64
CA ARG A 108 -35.70 8.68 34.81
C ARG A 108 -34.67 7.60 34.48
N VAL A 109 -33.46 7.82 34.97
CA VAL A 109 -32.21 7.00 34.85
C VAL A 109 -32.26 5.71 35.72
N GLY A 110 -33.43 5.05 35.78
CA GLY A 110 -33.67 3.89 36.65
C GLY A 110 -34.02 2.58 35.94
N ASP A 111 -34.38 2.60 34.65
CA ASP A 111 -34.94 1.43 33.96
C ASP A 111 -34.18 1.04 32.68
N LEU A 112 -34.41 -0.19 32.17
CA LEU A 112 -33.73 -0.78 30.99
C LEU A 112 -33.70 0.19 29.78
N GLY A 113 -34.76 0.97 29.58
CA GLY A 113 -34.85 1.96 28.49
C GLY A 113 -33.82 3.10 28.59
N GLY A 114 -33.39 3.47 29.80
CA GLY A 114 -32.34 4.47 30.00
C GLY A 114 -30.95 3.95 29.61
N GLY A 115 -30.72 2.63 29.77
CA GLY A 115 -29.51 1.98 29.26
C GLY A 115 -29.47 1.98 27.73
N PHE A 116 -30.58 1.67 27.09
CA PHE A 116 -30.70 1.67 25.63
C PHE A 116 -30.53 3.07 25.03
N ALA A 117 -31.16 4.11 25.60
CA ALA A 117 -31.01 5.49 25.14
C ALA A 117 -29.57 6.01 25.30
N LEU A 118 -28.91 5.63 26.40
CA LEU A 118 -27.50 5.95 26.60
C LEU A 118 -26.63 5.22 25.55
N GLY A 119 -26.88 3.93 25.29
CA GLY A 119 -26.22 3.19 24.22
C GLY A 119 -26.43 3.80 22.82
N ALA A 120 -27.63 4.32 22.55
CA ALA A 120 -27.96 5.00 21.29
C ALA A 120 -27.15 6.28 21.08
N GLY A 121 -27.01 7.11 22.12
CA GLY A 121 -26.18 8.31 22.08
C GLY A 121 -24.70 7.99 21.85
N LEU A 122 -24.21 6.92 22.48
CA LEU A 122 -22.85 6.45 22.24
C LEU A 122 -22.65 5.93 20.81
N GLY A 123 -23.62 5.21 20.25
CA GLY A 123 -23.53 4.73 18.86
C GLY A 123 -23.30 5.85 17.86
N LEU A 124 -23.98 6.99 18.04
CA LEU A 124 -23.84 8.16 17.18
C LEU A 124 -22.45 8.82 17.26
N VAL A 125 -21.90 8.89 18.47
CA VAL A 125 -20.56 9.47 18.73
C VAL A 125 -19.44 8.64 18.09
N PHE A 126 -19.64 7.33 17.94
CA PHE A 126 -18.62 6.42 17.41
C PHE A 126 -18.52 6.41 15.88
N VAL A 127 -19.59 6.80 15.17
CA VAL A 127 -19.65 6.82 13.70
C VAL A 127 -18.45 7.53 13.04
N PRO A 128 -18.06 8.76 13.44
CA PRO A 128 -16.96 9.47 12.78
C PRO A 128 -15.57 8.82 12.98
N CYS A 129 -15.33 8.14 14.10
CA CYS A 129 -14.04 7.47 14.34
C CYS A 129 -13.96 6.09 13.67
N ALA A 130 -15.11 5.41 13.53
CA ALA A 130 -15.17 4.09 12.90
C ALA A 130 -15.24 4.17 11.36
N GLY A 131 -15.67 5.31 10.82
CA GLY A 131 -15.83 5.54 9.38
C GLY A 131 -14.60 5.14 8.55
N PRO A 132 -13.40 5.65 8.82
CA PRO A 132 -12.20 5.31 8.04
C PRO A 132 -11.84 3.81 8.07
N VAL A 133 -12.02 3.15 9.22
CA VAL A 133 -11.73 1.72 9.39
C VAL A 133 -12.75 0.87 8.65
N LEU A 134 -14.04 1.21 8.77
CA LEU A 134 -15.12 0.53 8.05
C LEU A 134 -14.99 0.73 6.55
N THR A 135 -14.62 1.92 6.07
CA THR A 135 -14.34 2.15 4.65
C THR A 135 -13.21 1.26 4.17
N ALA A 136 -12.07 1.19 4.89
CA ALA A 136 -10.95 0.33 4.53
C ALA A 136 -11.31 -1.17 4.52
N VAL A 137 -12.18 -1.61 5.43
CA VAL A 137 -12.67 -3.00 5.44
C VAL A 137 -13.63 -3.24 4.27
N ILE A 138 -14.55 -2.31 3.99
CA ILE A 138 -15.59 -2.44 2.95
C ILE A 138 -14.97 -2.34 1.54
N THR A 139 -14.01 -1.45 1.31
CA THR A 139 -13.29 -1.34 0.02
C THR A 139 -12.56 -2.64 -0.32
N ASN A 140 -11.98 -3.30 0.68
CA ASN A 140 -11.33 -4.60 0.52
C ASN A 140 -12.31 -5.77 0.25
N VAL A 141 -13.63 -5.58 0.41
CA VAL A 141 -14.66 -6.59 0.12
C VAL A 141 -15.23 -6.46 -1.30
N GLY A 142 -14.85 -5.42 -2.06
CA GLY A 142 -15.22 -5.30 -3.47
C GLY A 142 -16.70 -4.96 -3.72
N GLY A 143 -17.30 -4.08 -2.92
CA GLY A 143 -18.64 -3.57 -3.21
C GLY A 143 -18.97 -2.24 -2.53
N HIS A 144 -19.32 -1.23 -3.33
CA HIS A 144 -19.91 0.03 -2.86
C HIS A 144 -21.42 -0.09 -2.57
N THR A 145 -22.01 -1.29 -2.70
CA THR A 145 -23.43 -1.52 -2.45
C THR A 145 -23.67 -2.00 -1.02
N VAL A 146 -24.72 -1.47 -0.39
CA VAL A 146 -25.19 -1.90 0.94
C VAL A 146 -25.81 -3.30 0.83
N GLY A 147 -24.97 -4.33 0.74
CA GLY A 147 -25.39 -5.73 0.67
C GLY A 147 -25.45 -6.40 2.04
N VAL A 148 -26.06 -7.60 2.10
CA VAL A 148 -26.12 -8.47 3.29
C VAL A 148 -24.73 -8.69 3.93
N ARG A 149 -23.70 -8.67 3.09
CA ARG A 149 -22.29 -8.80 3.48
C ARG A 149 -21.78 -7.62 4.31
N THR A 150 -22.13 -6.40 3.93
CA THR A 150 -21.75 -5.16 4.63
C THR A 150 -22.46 -5.07 5.98
N VAL A 151 -23.75 -5.46 6.02
CA VAL A 151 -24.52 -5.55 7.27
C VAL A 151 -23.91 -6.56 8.23
N LEU A 152 -23.53 -7.75 7.73
CA LEU A 152 -22.92 -8.79 8.57
C LEU A 152 -21.56 -8.34 9.14
N LEU A 153 -20.73 -7.68 8.34
CA LEU A 153 -19.43 -7.16 8.80
C LEU A 153 -19.59 -6.02 9.80
N ALA A 154 -20.54 -5.11 9.59
CA ALA A 154 -20.84 -4.04 10.54
C ALA A 154 -21.33 -4.59 11.90
N LEU A 155 -22.18 -5.62 11.88
CA LEU A 155 -22.64 -6.31 13.09
C LEU A 155 -21.49 -6.99 13.84
N LEU A 156 -20.59 -7.68 13.13
CA LEU A 156 -19.44 -8.35 13.73
C LEU A 156 -18.43 -7.36 14.31
N TYR A 157 -18.22 -6.24 13.64
CA TYR A 157 -17.40 -5.14 14.15
C TYR A 157 -18.01 -4.53 15.42
N ALA A 158 -19.33 -4.28 15.43
CA ALA A 158 -20.05 -3.77 16.59
C ALA A 158 -20.02 -4.77 17.77
N LEU A 159 -20.10 -6.08 17.50
CA LEU A 159 -19.92 -7.13 18.50
C LEU A 159 -18.49 -7.17 19.06
N GLY A 160 -17.48 -6.97 18.22
CA GLY A 160 -16.07 -6.85 18.63
C GLY A 160 -15.84 -5.68 19.59
N LEU A 161 -16.49 -4.54 19.35
CA LEU A 161 -16.46 -3.38 20.23
C LEU A 161 -17.19 -3.62 21.57
N ALA A 162 -18.30 -4.36 21.52
CA ALA A 162 -19.15 -4.61 22.68
C ALA A 162 -18.48 -5.51 23.74
N VAL A 163 -17.66 -6.48 23.33
CA VAL A 163 -17.06 -7.48 24.24
C VAL A 163 -16.12 -6.84 25.27
N PRO A 164 -15.10 -6.02 24.89
CA PRO A 164 -14.25 -5.35 25.87
C PRO A 164 -15.01 -4.38 26.78
N LEU A 165 -16.00 -3.65 26.24
CA LEU A 165 -16.82 -2.72 27.03
C LEU A 165 -17.65 -3.45 28.09
N LEU A 166 -18.17 -4.63 27.78
CA LEU A 166 -18.93 -5.46 28.71
C LEU A 166 -18.03 -6.05 29.80
N LEU A 167 -16.81 -6.47 29.45
CA LEU A 167 -15.80 -6.94 30.41
C LEU A 167 -15.38 -5.82 31.39
N ILE A 168 -15.13 -4.61 30.88
CA ILE A 168 -14.77 -3.45 31.71
C ILE A 168 -15.95 -3.05 32.61
N ALA A 169 -17.17 -3.06 32.09
CA ALA A 169 -18.37 -2.75 32.86
C ALA A 169 -18.54 -3.71 34.05
N GLN A 170 -18.29 -5.01 33.87
CA GLN A 170 -18.38 -6.03 34.94
C GLN A 170 -17.23 -5.96 35.94
N GLY A 171 -16.00 -5.66 35.50
CA GLY A 171 -14.80 -5.58 36.35
C GLY A 171 -14.66 -4.31 37.19
N SER A 172 -15.47 -3.28 36.92
CA SER A 172 -15.28 -1.92 37.49
C SER A 172 -15.63 -1.72 38.97
N ARG A 173 -16.26 -2.71 39.64
CA ARG A 173 -16.81 -2.54 40.99
C ARG A 173 -15.77 -2.15 42.06
N ARG A 174 -14.48 -2.48 41.89
CA ARG A 174 -13.41 -2.16 42.86
C ARG A 174 -12.55 -0.96 42.47
N THR A 175 -12.40 -0.65 41.18
CA THR A 175 -11.45 0.36 40.68
C THR A 175 -12.11 1.71 40.34
N ALA A 176 -13.44 1.76 40.26
CA ALA A 176 -14.20 2.95 39.85
C ALA A 176 -14.08 4.15 40.80
N MET A 177 -13.73 3.96 42.08
CA MET A 177 -13.65 5.07 43.04
C MET A 177 -12.36 5.90 42.90
N SER A 178 -11.23 5.28 42.56
CA SER A 178 -9.95 5.99 42.40
C SER A 178 -9.86 6.74 41.05
N PHE A 179 -10.52 6.22 40.01
CA PHE A 179 -10.53 6.83 38.68
C PHE A 179 -11.40 8.10 38.58
N ARG A 180 -12.37 8.29 39.50
CA ARG A 180 -13.22 9.50 39.54
C ARG A 180 -12.43 10.76 39.85
N ALA A 181 -11.38 10.68 40.66
CA ALA A 181 -10.55 11.83 41.03
C ALA A 181 -9.79 12.44 39.83
N HIS A 182 -9.49 11.62 38.82
CA HIS A 182 -8.75 12.04 37.61
C HIS A 182 -9.64 12.10 36.36
N ALA A 183 -10.94 11.81 36.48
CA ALA A 183 -11.86 11.73 35.34
C ALA A 183 -11.96 13.04 34.56
N GLN A 184 -11.89 14.19 35.23
CA GLN A 184 -11.91 15.50 34.58
C GLN A 184 -10.64 15.76 33.76
N THR A 185 -9.46 15.42 34.32
CA THR A 185 -8.18 15.54 33.62
C THR A 185 -8.12 14.60 32.41
N VAL A 186 -8.56 13.36 32.57
CA VAL A 186 -8.62 12.37 31.47
C VAL A 186 -9.56 12.84 30.35
N ARG A 187 -10.71 13.43 30.69
CA ARG A 187 -11.66 13.97 29.71
C ARG A 187 -11.06 15.13 28.90
N ILE A 188 -10.36 16.06 29.56
CA ILE A 188 -9.73 17.21 28.89
C ILE A 188 -8.57 16.73 28.00
N VAL A 189 -7.70 15.86 28.50
CA VAL A 189 -6.57 15.31 27.74
C VAL A 189 -7.07 14.54 26.51
N ALA A 190 -8.10 13.71 26.66
CA ALA A 190 -8.70 13.00 25.54
C ALA A 190 -9.40 13.96 24.55
N GLY A 191 -10.07 15.00 25.02
CA GLY A 191 -10.65 16.04 24.17
C GLY A 191 -9.60 16.77 23.33
N VAL A 192 -8.45 17.11 23.92
CA VAL A 192 -7.31 17.74 23.21
C VAL A 192 -6.72 16.79 22.17
N LEU A 193 -6.55 15.50 22.50
CA LEU A 193 -6.07 14.49 21.54
C LEU A 193 -7.03 14.31 20.36
N ILE A 194 -8.34 14.24 20.61
CA ILE A 194 -9.36 14.14 19.56
C ILE A 194 -9.38 15.41 18.69
N ALA A 195 -9.27 16.61 19.29
CA ALA A 195 -9.15 17.86 18.54
C ALA A 195 -7.93 17.86 17.63
N ALA A 196 -6.79 17.37 18.12
CA ALA A 196 -5.58 17.24 17.32
C ALA A 196 -5.82 16.32 16.11
N VAL A 197 -6.38 15.12 16.32
CA VAL A 197 -6.71 14.19 15.23
C VAL A 197 -7.71 14.79 14.23
N ALA A 198 -8.72 15.52 14.69
CA ALA A 198 -9.67 16.21 13.81
C ALA A 198 -8.99 17.26 12.91
N VAL A 199 -8.13 18.09 13.50
CA VAL A 199 -7.38 19.13 12.77
C VAL A 199 -6.46 18.50 11.72
N VAL A 200 -5.86 17.37 12.07
CA VAL A 200 -5.01 16.57 11.17
C VAL A 200 -5.79 16.03 9.98
N LEU A 201 -6.95 15.41 10.24
CA LEU A 201 -7.82 14.90 9.19
C LEU A 201 -8.38 16.03 8.30
N TYR A 202 -8.66 17.20 8.87
CA TYR A 202 -9.18 18.36 8.14
C TYR A 202 -8.17 18.97 7.17
N ARG A 203 -6.88 19.00 7.55
CA ARG A 203 -5.79 19.53 6.70
C ARG A 203 -5.43 18.63 5.52
N GLY A 204 -5.90 17.39 5.50
CA GLY A 204 -5.74 16.46 4.37
C GLY A 204 -4.38 15.74 4.32
N PRO A 205 -4.18 14.86 3.31
CA PRO A 205 -3.09 13.88 3.27
C PRO A 205 -1.67 14.46 3.20
N ALA A 206 -1.51 15.74 2.85
CA ALA A 206 -0.20 16.41 2.77
C ALA A 206 0.54 16.48 4.12
N TRP A 207 -0.19 16.52 5.24
CA TRP A 207 0.42 16.49 6.58
C TRP A 207 0.60 15.06 7.10
N LEU A 208 -0.22 14.10 6.66
CA LEU A 208 0.01 12.67 6.98
C LEU A 208 1.30 12.16 6.35
N THR A 209 1.61 12.55 5.10
CA THR A 209 2.89 12.24 4.45
C THR A 209 4.08 12.89 5.16
N ASP A 210 3.91 14.11 5.70
CA ASP A 210 4.96 14.81 6.46
C ASP A 210 5.10 14.31 7.92
N LEU A 211 4.06 13.67 8.48
CA LEU A 211 4.13 13.00 9.79
C LEU A 211 4.62 11.56 9.70
N GLN A 212 4.25 10.82 8.65
CA GLN A 212 4.75 9.47 8.39
C GLN A 212 6.26 9.49 8.11
N THR A 213 6.79 10.58 7.57
CA THR A 213 8.23 10.80 7.41
C THR A 213 8.94 11.22 8.70
N LYS A 214 8.21 11.63 9.76
CA LYS A 214 8.79 12.15 11.02
C LYS A 214 8.44 11.38 12.30
N VAL A 215 7.47 10.46 12.27
CA VAL A 215 7.07 9.64 13.43
C VAL A 215 7.27 8.16 13.10
N PRO A 216 8.14 7.43 13.81
CA PRO A 216 8.40 6.01 13.58
C PRO A 216 7.11 5.18 13.69
N GLY A 217 6.79 4.42 12.64
CA GLY A 217 5.62 3.56 12.53
C GLY A 217 5.67 2.37 13.50
N TYR A 218 5.18 2.57 14.73
CA TYR A 218 5.01 1.50 15.73
C TYR A 218 3.89 0.50 15.39
N LEU A 219 3.03 0.81 14.43
CA LEU A 219 1.87 -0.03 14.05
C LEU A 219 2.12 -0.93 12.82
N ASP A 220 3.12 -0.63 11.99
CA ASP A 220 3.46 -1.44 10.81
C ASP A 220 4.14 -2.78 11.17
N SER A 221 4.76 -2.85 12.34
CA SER A 221 5.36 -4.08 12.87
C SER A 221 4.30 -5.09 13.30
N ALA A 222 3.19 -4.61 13.87
CA ALA A 222 2.06 -5.45 14.28
C ALA A 222 1.30 -6.02 13.07
N GLN A 223 1.17 -5.24 11.99
CA GLN A 223 0.53 -5.70 10.76
C GLN A 223 1.40 -6.74 10.01
N ARG A 224 2.71 -6.51 9.93
CA ARG A 224 3.67 -7.45 9.31
C ARG A 224 3.82 -8.77 10.07
N ALA A 225 3.65 -8.77 11.39
CA ALA A 225 3.64 -10.00 12.19
C ALA A 225 2.44 -10.91 11.88
N ILE A 226 1.32 -10.34 11.42
CA ILE A 226 0.12 -11.09 11.04
C ILE A 226 0.23 -11.61 9.59
N GLU A 227 0.80 -10.81 8.69
CA GLU A 227 1.05 -11.19 7.28
C GLU A 227 2.19 -12.21 7.12
N GLY A 228 3.14 -12.24 8.06
CA GLY A 228 4.25 -13.20 8.09
C GLY A 228 3.87 -14.61 8.56
N ASN A 229 2.64 -14.86 9.00
CA ASN A 229 2.26 -16.17 9.54
C ASN A 229 2.15 -17.23 8.43
N HIS A 230 2.96 -18.28 8.55
CA HIS A 230 3.18 -19.33 7.55
C HIS A 230 1.89 -20.10 7.19
N ALA A 231 0.88 -20.08 8.07
CA ALA A 231 -0.46 -20.64 7.83
C ALA A 231 -1.27 -19.84 6.79
N ALA A 232 -1.09 -18.51 6.73
CA ALA A 232 -1.78 -17.65 5.77
C ALA A 232 -1.23 -17.84 4.35
N ARG A 233 0.10 -17.92 4.19
CA ARG A 233 0.75 -18.17 2.89
C ARG A 233 0.44 -19.56 2.32
N LYS A 234 0.34 -20.58 3.18
CA LYS A 234 -0.04 -21.95 2.76
C LYS A 234 -1.51 -22.02 2.31
N ALA A 235 -2.41 -21.32 2.99
CA ALA A 235 -3.81 -21.21 2.59
C ALA A 235 -4.03 -20.41 1.30
N LEU A 236 -3.13 -19.46 0.98
CA LEU A 236 -3.10 -18.71 -0.29
C LEU A 236 -2.59 -19.56 -1.48
N GLY A 237 -1.66 -20.49 -1.24
CA GLY A 237 -1.16 -21.41 -2.27
C GLY A 237 -2.18 -22.46 -2.73
N ASP A 238 -3.10 -22.85 -1.85
CA ASP A 238 -4.15 -23.83 -2.16
C ASP A 238 -5.40 -23.22 -2.82
N LEU A 239 -5.46 -21.90 -2.99
CA LEU A 239 -6.58 -21.18 -3.62
C LEU A 239 -6.27 -20.82 -5.08
N LYS A 240 -6.24 -21.82 -5.98
CA LYS A 240 -6.52 -21.57 -7.41
C LYS A 240 -7.99 -21.17 -7.56
N PRO A 241 -8.34 -20.00 -8.13
CA PRO A 241 -9.73 -19.67 -8.38
C PRO A 241 -10.24 -20.37 -9.64
N LYS A 242 -11.34 -21.11 -9.47
CA LYS A 242 -12.23 -21.54 -10.57
C LYS A 242 -13.00 -20.30 -11.05
N LYS A 243 -12.95 -20.01 -12.36
CA LYS A 243 -13.67 -18.95 -13.10
C LYS A 243 -14.88 -18.34 -12.36
N ARG A 244 -14.81 -17.04 -12.01
CA ARG A 244 -15.96 -16.13 -12.03
C ARG A 244 -15.55 -14.65 -11.89
N ASP A 245 -15.88 -13.90 -12.93
CA ASP A 245 -16.22 -12.48 -13.06
C ASP A 245 -15.75 -11.54 -11.94
N GLN A 246 -14.61 -10.86 -12.17
CA GLN A 246 -14.18 -9.66 -11.43
C GLN A 246 -13.67 -8.63 -12.44
N THR A 247 -14.45 -7.57 -12.64
CA THR A 247 -14.07 -6.32 -13.33
C THR A 247 -13.74 -5.25 -12.27
N PRO A 248 -12.55 -4.64 -12.23
CA PRO A 248 -12.18 -3.69 -11.17
C PRO A 248 -12.06 -2.20 -11.54
N PHE A 249 -12.50 -1.70 -12.70
CA PHE A 249 -12.59 -0.25 -12.91
C PHE A 249 -14.04 0.22 -12.84
N ALA A 250 -14.35 0.99 -11.80
CA ALA A 250 -15.58 1.73 -11.68
C ALA A 250 -15.62 2.82 -12.77
N SER A 251 -16.71 2.83 -13.54
CA SER A 251 -17.02 3.78 -14.60
C SER A 251 -17.13 5.21 -14.06
N ALA A 252 -16.22 6.08 -14.50
CA ALA A 252 -16.41 7.52 -14.42
C ALA A 252 -17.38 7.97 -15.53
N GLU A 253 -18.44 8.69 -15.16
CA GLU A 253 -19.42 9.29 -16.06
C GLU A 253 -18.76 10.34 -16.97
N SER A 254 -18.83 10.13 -18.30
CA SER A 254 -18.38 11.13 -19.28
C SER A 254 -19.53 12.09 -19.61
N ASN A 255 -19.36 13.37 -19.28
CA ASN A 255 -20.19 14.44 -19.81
C ASN A 255 -20.02 14.57 -21.32
N SER A 256 -21.14 14.87 -21.97
CA SER A 256 -21.43 14.81 -23.40
C SER A 256 -20.65 15.80 -24.27
N LEU A 257 -19.97 15.28 -25.29
CA LEU A 257 -19.65 15.96 -26.55
C LEU A 257 -19.83 14.98 -27.74
N PRO A 258 -20.10 15.46 -28.98
CA PRO A 258 -20.66 14.64 -30.05
C PRO A 258 -19.64 13.64 -30.60
N ARG A 259 -19.95 12.34 -30.51
CA ARG A 259 -19.13 11.26 -31.07
C ARG A 259 -19.21 11.27 -32.61
N LEU A 260 -18.08 11.53 -33.27
CA LEU A 260 -17.88 11.06 -34.64
C LEU A 260 -17.99 9.53 -34.65
N ARG A 261 -18.95 8.99 -35.40
CA ARG A 261 -19.15 7.55 -35.54
C ARG A 261 -18.07 6.96 -36.45
N VAL A 262 -17.08 6.29 -35.86
CA VAL A 262 -16.31 5.26 -36.57
C VAL A 262 -17.10 3.95 -36.46
N ALA A 263 -17.69 3.53 -37.57
CA ALA A 263 -18.45 2.29 -37.65
C ALA A 263 -17.51 1.09 -37.79
N SER A 264 -17.29 0.35 -36.71
CA SER A 264 -16.78 -1.01 -36.76
C SER A 264 -17.47 -1.84 -35.67
N LYS A 265 -18.13 -2.94 -36.08
CA LYS A 265 -18.78 -3.89 -35.16
C LYS A 265 -17.78 -4.33 -34.07
N PRO A 266 -18.15 -4.34 -32.78
CA PRO A 266 -17.23 -4.75 -31.72
C PRO A 266 -16.90 -6.24 -31.88
N VAL A 267 -15.65 -6.53 -32.24
CA VAL A 267 -15.11 -7.89 -32.20
C VAL A 267 -15.04 -8.30 -30.73
N LYS A 268 -15.75 -9.38 -30.36
CA LYS A 268 -15.75 -9.88 -28.97
C LYS A 268 -14.41 -10.55 -28.68
N VAL A 269 -13.48 -9.81 -28.08
CA VAL A 269 -12.18 -10.33 -27.65
C VAL A 269 -12.36 -11.11 -26.34
N PRO A 270 -11.81 -12.34 -26.20
CA PRO A 270 -11.95 -13.18 -25.01
C PRO A 270 -11.03 -12.74 -23.86
N LEU A 271 -10.90 -11.43 -23.63
CA LEU A 271 -10.14 -10.85 -22.53
C LEU A 271 -11.08 -10.13 -21.57
N ASN A 272 -10.74 -10.15 -20.29
CA ASN A 272 -11.45 -9.37 -19.28
C ASN A 272 -11.39 -7.89 -19.67
N ASP A 273 -12.45 -7.14 -19.38
CA ASP A 273 -12.42 -5.68 -19.46
C ASP A 273 -12.30 -5.18 -18.03
N TYR A 274 -11.12 -4.70 -17.68
CA TYR A 274 -10.90 -4.14 -16.38
C TYR A 274 -11.55 -2.75 -16.34
N GLY A 275 -11.54 -2.00 -17.43
CA GLY A 275 -12.21 -0.72 -17.68
C GLY A 275 -11.22 0.39 -18.02
N ALA A 276 -11.66 1.65 -18.04
CA ALA A 276 -10.86 2.74 -18.60
C ALA A 276 -9.55 2.96 -17.83
N ALA A 277 -8.43 2.96 -18.55
CA ALA A 277 -7.13 3.24 -17.96
C ALA A 277 -7.02 4.73 -17.52
N PRO A 278 -6.43 5.02 -16.34
CA PRO A 278 -6.10 6.38 -15.92
C PRO A 278 -5.11 7.01 -16.90
N ASP A 279 -5.22 8.31 -17.19
CA ASP A 279 -4.23 8.97 -18.06
C ASP A 279 -2.86 9.07 -17.36
N PHE A 280 -1.81 9.40 -18.13
CA PHE A 280 -0.49 9.69 -17.59
C PHE A 280 -0.54 10.99 -16.78
N GLN A 281 -0.21 10.91 -15.49
CA GLN A 281 -0.31 12.03 -14.55
C GLN A 281 1.07 12.40 -14.03
N GLY A 282 1.38 13.69 -14.01
CA GLY A 282 2.60 14.19 -13.37
C GLY A 282 3.91 13.77 -14.03
N ILE A 283 3.88 13.41 -15.31
CA ILE A 283 5.08 13.07 -16.06
C ILE A 283 5.97 14.31 -16.13
N SER A 284 7.17 14.20 -15.58
CA SER A 284 8.14 15.29 -15.54
C SER A 284 8.74 15.55 -16.93
N HIS A 285 9.09 14.48 -17.64
CA HIS A 285 9.70 14.52 -18.96
C HIS A 285 9.32 13.28 -19.77
N TRP A 286 9.35 13.43 -21.10
CA TRP A 286 9.26 12.34 -22.06
C TRP A 286 10.60 12.15 -22.77
N VAL A 287 10.98 10.90 -22.97
CA VAL A 287 12.13 10.48 -23.77
C VAL A 287 11.62 9.66 -24.95
N ASN A 288 12.25 9.81 -26.12
CA ASN A 288 11.84 9.20 -27.40
C ASN A 288 10.47 9.63 -27.94
N SER A 289 9.81 10.62 -27.35
CA SER A 289 8.57 11.22 -27.86
C SER A 289 8.39 12.66 -27.34
N GLY A 290 7.43 13.38 -27.93
CA GLY A 290 6.80 14.51 -27.22
C GLY A 290 5.78 14.00 -26.19
N ASP A 291 5.03 14.94 -25.62
CA ASP A 291 4.00 14.61 -24.62
C ASP A 291 2.92 13.70 -25.21
N LEU A 292 2.65 12.59 -24.53
CA LEU A 292 1.59 11.65 -24.89
C LEU A 292 0.48 11.66 -23.85
N SER A 293 -0.75 11.40 -24.31
CA SER A 293 -1.89 11.08 -23.45
C SER A 293 -2.63 9.86 -24.00
N LEU A 294 -3.33 9.14 -23.13
CA LEU A 294 -4.12 7.98 -23.56
C LEU A 294 -5.23 8.36 -24.56
N HIS A 295 -5.67 9.61 -24.55
CA HIS A 295 -6.58 10.14 -25.57
C HIS A 295 -5.94 10.15 -26.97
N THR A 296 -4.69 10.62 -27.09
CA THR A 296 -3.96 10.64 -28.38
C THR A 296 -3.59 9.25 -28.89
N LEU A 297 -3.58 8.24 -28.00
CA LEU A 297 -3.26 6.85 -28.34
C LEU A 297 -4.50 6.00 -28.68
N ARG A 298 -5.71 6.58 -28.66
CA ARG A 298 -6.93 5.87 -29.08
C ARG A 298 -6.82 5.32 -30.50
N GLY A 299 -7.42 4.15 -30.72
CA GLY A 299 -7.30 3.39 -31.97
C GLY A 299 -6.10 2.44 -32.01
N LYS A 300 -5.16 2.55 -31.07
CA LYS A 300 -3.98 1.68 -30.97
C LYS A 300 -4.09 0.74 -29.76
N VAL A 301 -3.41 -0.39 -29.83
CA VAL A 301 -3.16 -1.23 -28.65
C VAL A 301 -2.01 -0.59 -27.89
N VAL A 302 -2.16 -0.34 -26.60
CA VAL A 302 -1.12 0.31 -25.79
C VAL A 302 -0.65 -0.66 -24.71
N LEU A 303 0.66 -0.89 -24.61
CA LEU A 303 1.27 -1.59 -23.49
C LEU A 303 1.99 -0.57 -22.62
N ILE A 304 1.55 -0.44 -21.37
CA ILE A 304 2.22 0.42 -20.37
C ILE A 304 3.09 -0.50 -19.52
N ASP A 305 4.38 -0.22 -19.50
CA ASP A 305 5.39 -0.98 -18.77
C ASP A 305 6.00 -0.09 -17.68
N PHE A 306 5.76 -0.41 -16.42
CA PHE A 306 6.39 0.26 -15.28
C PHE A 306 7.75 -0.37 -15.01
N TRP A 307 8.80 0.44 -15.11
CA TRP A 307 10.16 -0.06 -15.02
C TRP A 307 11.10 0.97 -14.37
N THR A 308 12.30 0.51 -14.00
CA THR A 308 13.44 1.35 -13.67
C THR A 308 14.73 0.73 -14.20
N TYR A 309 15.73 1.55 -14.53
CA TYR A 309 16.92 1.08 -15.26
C TYR A 309 17.94 0.32 -14.40
N SER A 310 17.86 0.40 -13.06
CA SER A 310 18.72 -0.40 -12.17
C SER A 310 18.08 -1.71 -11.69
N CYS A 311 16.79 -1.94 -11.98
CA CYS A 311 16.08 -3.16 -11.61
C CYS A 311 16.43 -4.32 -12.54
N ILE A 312 17.03 -5.39 -12.01
CA ILE A 312 17.44 -6.55 -12.83
C ILE A 312 16.24 -7.26 -13.48
N ASN A 313 15.10 -7.31 -12.80
CA ASN A 313 13.90 -7.94 -13.32
C ASN A 313 13.40 -7.18 -14.56
N CYS A 314 13.35 -5.84 -14.48
CA CYS A 314 13.06 -5.00 -15.64
C CYS A 314 14.06 -5.24 -16.77
N LEU A 315 15.37 -5.27 -16.47
CA LEU A 315 16.41 -5.50 -17.48
C LEU A 315 16.28 -6.84 -18.22
N ARG A 316 15.75 -7.89 -17.56
CA ARG A 316 15.46 -9.19 -18.20
C ARG A 316 14.16 -9.18 -19.01
N THR A 317 13.20 -8.31 -18.67
CA THR A 317 11.97 -8.10 -19.44
C THR A 317 12.19 -7.27 -20.70
N LEU A 318 13.12 -6.29 -20.68
CA LEU A 318 13.36 -5.36 -21.80
C LEU A 318 13.56 -6.03 -23.17
N PRO A 319 14.34 -7.11 -23.35
CA PRO A 319 14.49 -7.77 -24.65
C PRO A 319 13.15 -8.21 -25.26
N HIS A 320 12.21 -8.70 -24.44
CA HIS A 320 10.87 -9.08 -24.91
C HIS A 320 10.08 -7.87 -25.40
N LEU A 321 10.14 -6.75 -24.67
CA LEU A 321 9.47 -5.49 -25.03
C LEU A 321 10.05 -4.89 -26.32
N GLU A 322 11.36 -4.89 -26.49
CA GLU A 322 12.02 -4.37 -27.69
C GLU A 322 11.63 -5.16 -28.94
N ASP A 323 11.57 -6.50 -28.83
CA ASP A 323 11.13 -7.34 -29.93
C ASP A 323 9.63 -7.15 -30.23
N TRP A 324 8.79 -6.94 -29.22
CA TRP A 324 7.38 -6.59 -29.42
C TRP A 324 7.21 -5.22 -30.10
N ASP A 325 7.94 -4.19 -29.68
CA ASP A 325 7.93 -2.87 -30.34
C ASP A 325 8.35 -3.04 -31.81
N LYS A 326 9.48 -3.70 -32.07
CA LYS A 326 9.99 -3.92 -33.41
C LYS A 326 8.99 -4.64 -34.32
N GLN A 327 8.32 -5.67 -33.82
CA GLN A 327 7.40 -6.48 -34.63
C GLN A 327 6.00 -5.87 -34.79
N TYR A 328 5.48 -5.24 -33.74
CA TYR A 328 4.06 -4.88 -33.68
C TYR A 328 3.79 -3.38 -33.76
N ARG A 329 4.81 -2.51 -33.67
CA ARG A 329 4.64 -1.05 -33.78
C ARG A 329 3.97 -0.63 -35.09
N SER A 330 4.39 -1.22 -36.21
CA SER A 330 3.76 -0.98 -37.53
C SER A 330 2.35 -1.59 -37.67
N LYS A 331 1.93 -2.44 -36.72
CA LYS A 331 0.64 -3.14 -36.70
C LYS A 331 -0.36 -2.52 -35.73
N GLY A 332 0.02 -1.43 -35.06
CA GLY A 332 -0.84 -0.69 -34.14
C GLY A 332 -0.55 -0.90 -32.66
N LEU A 333 0.58 -1.53 -32.29
CA LEU A 333 1.06 -1.53 -30.89
C LEU A 333 1.82 -0.22 -30.60
N VAL A 334 1.63 0.33 -29.41
CA VAL A 334 2.48 1.36 -28.82
C VAL A 334 2.88 0.89 -27.44
N ILE A 335 4.17 0.79 -27.18
CA ILE A 335 4.69 0.56 -25.83
C ILE A 335 5.01 1.93 -25.21
N VAL A 336 4.64 2.14 -23.96
CA VAL A 336 5.04 3.32 -23.17
C VAL A 336 5.71 2.80 -21.90
N GLY A 337 7.01 3.02 -21.79
CA GLY A 337 7.76 2.70 -20.58
C GLY A 337 7.59 3.80 -19.55
N VAL A 338 6.80 3.58 -18.51
CA VAL A 338 6.70 4.50 -17.38
C VAL A 338 7.88 4.23 -16.44
N HIS A 339 8.88 5.10 -16.53
CA HIS A 339 10.04 5.07 -15.65
C HIS A 339 9.67 5.69 -14.30
N THR A 340 9.37 4.84 -13.32
CA THR A 340 9.12 5.25 -11.94
C THR A 340 10.35 4.89 -11.11
N PRO A 341 11.06 5.88 -10.54
CA PRO A 341 12.34 5.65 -9.86
C PRO A 341 12.16 4.78 -8.60
N GLU A 342 13.12 3.91 -8.33
CA GLU A 342 13.25 3.18 -7.05
C GLU A 342 14.23 3.88 -6.10
N PHE A 343 15.23 4.57 -6.65
CA PHE A 343 16.25 5.29 -5.90
C PHE A 343 16.36 6.76 -6.33
N ALA A 344 16.86 7.62 -5.44
CA ALA A 344 17.01 9.05 -5.71
C ALA A 344 17.77 9.39 -7.01
N PHE A 345 18.82 8.61 -7.36
CA PHE A 345 19.64 8.86 -8.56
C PHE A 345 18.89 8.55 -9.88
N GLU A 346 17.75 7.87 -9.79
CA GLU A 346 16.90 7.52 -10.94
C GLU A 346 15.90 8.62 -11.29
N HIS A 347 15.74 9.65 -10.45
CA HIS A 347 14.97 10.85 -10.78
C HIS A 347 15.69 11.75 -11.81
N ASP A 348 17.00 11.60 -11.97
CA ASP A 348 17.80 12.43 -12.87
C ASP A 348 17.55 12.09 -14.34
N LEU A 349 17.06 13.09 -15.09
CA LEU A 349 16.76 12.93 -16.52
C LEU A 349 17.99 12.50 -17.33
N GLY A 350 19.18 13.02 -17.01
CA GLY A 350 20.41 12.71 -17.73
C GLY A 350 20.82 11.24 -17.56
N ASN A 351 20.63 10.68 -16.37
CA ASN A 351 20.85 9.26 -16.10
C ASN A 351 19.84 8.38 -16.85
N VAL A 352 18.55 8.72 -16.81
CA VAL A 352 17.51 7.98 -17.53
C VAL A 352 17.76 8.00 -19.04
N GLN A 353 18.09 9.16 -19.62
CA GLN A 353 18.41 9.27 -21.04
C GLN A 353 19.61 8.42 -21.46
N LYS A 354 20.69 8.42 -20.67
CA LYS A 354 21.86 7.58 -20.92
C LYS A 354 21.51 6.09 -20.82
N ALA A 355 20.70 5.71 -19.84
CA ALA A 355 20.26 4.33 -19.66
C ALA A 355 19.38 3.87 -20.82
N VAL A 356 18.35 4.64 -21.19
CA VAL A 356 17.48 4.39 -22.36
C VAL A 356 18.31 4.20 -23.63
N ALA A 357 19.26 5.10 -23.89
CA ALA A 357 20.13 5.01 -25.07
C ALA A 357 21.04 3.76 -25.03
N LYS A 358 21.62 3.44 -23.87
CA LYS A 358 22.51 2.30 -23.69
C LYS A 358 21.77 0.96 -23.80
N LEU A 359 20.55 0.89 -23.30
CA LEU A 359 19.73 -0.32 -23.30
C LEU A 359 19.10 -0.60 -24.66
N GLY A 360 19.00 0.42 -25.54
CA GLY A 360 18.44 0.25 -26.87
C GLY A 360 16.95 0.60 -26.97
N VAL A 361 16.35 1.10 -25.90
CA VAL A 361 14.92 1.39 -25.79
C VAL A 361 14.53 2.49 -26.79
N ARG A 362 13.65 2.14 -27.74
CA ARG A 362 13.18 3.04 -28.83
C ARG A 362 11.73 3.49 -28.70
N TYR A 363 10.97 2.87 -27.81
CA TYR A 363 9.61 3.29 -27.53
C TYR A 363 9.61 4.51 -26.58
N PRO A 364 8.50 5.27 -26.53
CA PRO A 364 8.32 6.38 -25.58
C PRO A 364 8.57 5.97 -24.13
N VAL A 365 9.29 6.81 -23.39
CA VAL A 365 9.53 6.64 -21.95
C VAL A 365 9.05 7.87 -21.20
N ALA A 366 8.21 7.68 -20.19
CA ALA A 366 7.62 8.72 -19.36
C ALA A 366 8.27 8.73 -17.97
N LEU A 367 8.86 9.84 -17.54
CA LEU A 367 9.50 9.94 -16.23
C LEU A 367 8.48 10.32 -15.15
N ASP A 368 8.06 9.34 -14.34
CA ASP A 368 7.08 9.48 -13.26
C ASP A 368 7.76 9.71 -11.90
N ASN A 369 8.52 10.79 -11.81
CA ASN A 369 9.34 11.15 -10.64
C ASN A 369 8.51 11.40 -9.36
N ASP A 370 7.22 11.73 -9.49
CA ASP A 370 6.32 11.99 -8.35
C ASP A 370 5.42 10.78 -8.03
N TYR A 371 5.62 9.63 -8.69
CA TYR A 371 4.77 8.43 -8.57
C TYR A 371 3.29 8.69 -8.86
N LYS A 372 2.93 9.74 -9.59
CA LYS A 372 1.52 10.12 -9.82
C LYS A 372 0.86 9.14 -10.78
N THR A 373 1.56 8.73 -11.83
CA THR A 373 1.07 7.69 -12.75
C THR A 373 1.07 6.33 -12.06
N TRP A 374 2.14 5.97 -11.35
CA TRP A 374 2.24 4.77 -10.52
C TRP A 374 1.04 4.61 -9.58
N ASN A 375 0.73 5.66 -8.83
CA ASN A 375 -0.39 5.66 -7.88
C ASN A 375 -1.75 5.64 -8.58
N ALA A 376 -1.90 6.34 -9.71
CA ALA A 376 -3.14 6.31 -10.49
C ALA A 376 -3.48 4.89 -10.98
N TYR A 377 -2.47 4.11 -11.33
CA TYR A 377 -2.59 2.70 -11.73
C TYR A 377 -2.66 1.71 -10.55
N SER A 378 -2.56 2.21 -9.32
CA SER A 378 -2.46 1.39 -8.11
C SER A 378 -1.35 0.32 -8.21
N ASN A 379 -0.23 0.67 -8.87
CA ASN A 379 0.88 -0.26 -9.05
C ASN A 379 1.67 -0.44 -7.75
N GLN A 380 2.33 -1.60 -7.60
CA GLN A 380 3.16 -1.93 -6.43
C GLN A 380 4.47 -2.64 -6.79
N PHE A 381 4.75 -2.90 -8.08
CA PHE A 381 5.84 -3.77 -8.49
C PHE A 381 6.62 -3.23 -9.69
N TRP A 382 7.89 -3.64 -9.77
CA TRP A 382 8.74 -3.51 -10.94
C TRP A 382 9.20 -4.91 -11.40
N PRO A 383 9.06 -5.29 -12.68
CA PRO A 383 8.25 -4.62 -13.70
C PRO A 383 6.74 -4.84 -13.44
N ALA A 384 5.90 -4.02 -14.08
CA ALA A 384 4.46 -4.24 -14.14
C ALA A 384 3.90 -3.77 -15.49
N GLU A 385 3.06 -4.61 -16.10
CA GLU A 385 2.52 -4.38 -17.44
C GLU A 385 1.00 -4.21 -17.39
N TYR A 386 0.50 -3.21 -18.11
CA TYR A 386 -0.92 -2.98 -18.33
C TYR A 386 -1.18 -2.88 -19.83
N LEU A 387 -1.97 -3.81 -20.37
CA LEU A 387 -2.30 -3.85 -21.79
C LEU A 387 -3.69 -3.25 -22.02
N LEU A 388 -3.76 -2.25 -22.87
CA LEU A 388 -4.96 -1.51 -23.22
C LEU A 388 -5.40 -1.84 -24.65
N ASP A 389 -6.71 -1.93 -24.86
CA ASP A 389 -7.27 -2.01 -26.20
C ASP A 389 -7.37 -0.64 -26.89
N GLN A 390 -7.89 -0.65 -28.13
CA GLN A 390 -8.05 0.55 -28.97
C GLN A 390 -8.97 1.61 -28.36
N THR A 391 -9.84 1.22 -27.42
CA THR A 391 -10.73 2.14 -26.70
C THR A 391 -10.10 2.67 -25.43
N GLY A 392 -8.87 2.23 -25.11
CA GLY A 392 -8.10 2.57 -23.92
C GLY A 392 -8.62 1.96 -22.63
N HIS A 393 -9.29 0.80 -22.75
CA HIS A 393 -9.67 -0.01 -21.60
C HIS A 393 -8.56 -1.01 -21.31
N VAL A 394 -8.24 -1.22 -20.03
CA VAL A 394 -7.28 -2.23 -19.57
C VAL A 394 -7.87 -3.61 -19.79
N ARG A 395 -7.16 -4.48 -20.50
CA ARG A 395 -7.59 -5.83 -20.87
C ARG A 395 -6.73 -6.95 -20.28
N HIS A 396 -5.51 -6.62 -19.89
CA HIS A 396 -4.59 -7.52 -19.22
C HIS A 396 -3.70 -6.73 -18.25
N ILE A 397 -3.37 -7.34 -17.11
CA ILE A 397 -2.48 -6.80 -16.09
C ILE A 397 -1.51 -7.93 -15.70
N HIS A 398 -0.22 -7.64 -15.70
CA HIS A 398 0.82 -8.55 -15.24
C HIS A 398 1.74 -7.83 -14.24
N PHE A 399 1.98 -8.47 -13.09
CA PHE A 399 2.87 -7.95 -12.05
C PHE A 399 4.07 -8.86 -11.91
N GLY A 400 5.26 -8.26 -11.91
CA GLY A 400 6.53 -8.97 -11.85
C GLY A 400 7.03 -9.42 -13.22
N GLU A 401 8.10 -10.20 -13.19
CA GLU A 401 8.79 -10.73 -14.36
C GLU A 401 8.16 -12.06 -14.82
N GLY A 402 7.99 -12.23 -16.13
CA GLY A 402 7.58 -13.50 -16.76
C GLY A 402 6.28 -13.41 -17.55
N GLU A 403 5.62 -14.56 -17.74
CA GLU A 403 4.40 -14.75 -18.55
C GLU A 403 4.43 -14.12 -19.97
N TYR A 404 5.62 -13.88 -20.55
CA TYR A 404 5.80 -13.16 -21.82
C TYR A 404 4.96 -13.72 -22.97
N GLY A 405 4.91 -15.04 -23.11
CA GLY A 405 4.14 -15.68 -24.18
C GLY A 405 2.62 -15.42 -24.09
N LYS A 406 2.10 -15.24 -22.86
CA LYS A 406 0.70 -14.92 -22.62
C LYS A 406 0.42 -13.45 -22.87
N THR A 407 1.28 -12.54 -22.39
CA THR A 407 1.17 -11.11 -22.72
C THR A 407 1.20 -10.91 -24.24
N GLU A 408 2.14 -11.55 -24.95
CA GLU A 408 2.22 -11.46 -26.41
C GLU A 408 0.95 -12.01 -27.09
N GLN A 409 0.41 -13.13 -26.59
CA GLN A 409 -0.84 -13.68 -27.12
C GLN A 409 -1.98 -12.67 -27.01
N ASP A 410 -2.09 -11.98 -25.88
CA ASP A 410 -3.12 -10.97 -25.61
C ASP A 410 -2.92 -9.71 -26.48
N ILE A 411 -1.67 -9.26 -26.66
CA ILE A 411 -1.30 -8.20 -27.61
C ILE A 411 -1.82 -8.56 -29.01
N ARG A 412 -1.50 -9.77 -29.49
CA ARG A 412 -1.87 -10.23 -30.84
C ARG A 412 -3.39 -10.36 -30.99
N LEU A 413 -4.10 -10.79 -29.95
CA LEU A 413 -5.57 -10.83 -29.94
C LEU A 413 -6.16 -9.44 -30.11
N LEU A 414 -5.66 -8.45 -29.37
CA LEU A 414 -6.12 -7.07 -29.48
C LEU A 414 -5.77 -6.45 -30.83
N LEU A 415 -4.56 -6.67 -31.36
CA LEU A 415 -4.17 -6.17 -32.68
C LEU A 415 -5.09 -6.71 -33.78
N ARG A 416 -5.42 -8.01 -33.74
CA ARG A 416 -6.38 -8.62 -34.69
C ARG A 416 -7.77 -8.02 -34.56
N ALA A 417 -8.24 -7.77 -33.34
CA ALA A 417 -9.53 -7.13 -33.10
C ALA A 417 -9.59 -5.70 -33.64
N GLY A 418 -8.45 -5.01 -33.69
CA GLY A 418 -8.28 -3.70 -34.32
C GLY A 418 -8.12 -3.72 -35.83
N GLY A 419 -8.22 -4.89 -36.49
CA GLY A 419 -8.15 -5.03 -37.95
C GLY A 419 -6.80 -5.48 -38.51
N SER A 420 -5.78 -5.76 -37.68
CA SER A 420 -4.50 -6.29 -38.15
C SER A 420 -4.59 -7.77 -38.50
N SER A 421 -4.82 -8.07 -39.78
CA SER A 421 -5.03 -9.44 -40.29
C SER A 421 -3.74 -10.24 -40.50
N ALA A 422 -2.62 -9.58 -40.80
CA ALA A 422 -1.32 -10.22 -41.05
C ALA A 422 -0.29 -9.85 -39.97
N LEU A 423 -0.30 -10.61 -38.87
CA LEU A 423 0.72 -10.53 -37.82
C LEU A 423 1.86 -11.53 -38.10
N PRO A 424 3.13 -11.17 -37.81
CA PRO A 424 4.25 -12.09 -37.92
C PRO A 424 4.08 -13.29 -36.97
N ARG A 425 4.99 -14.28 -37.06
CA ARG A 425 5.03 -15.36 -36.06
C ARG A 425 5.34 -14.77 -34.67
N PRO A 426 4.86 -15.39 -33.58
CA PRO A 426 5.20 -14.95 -32.23
C PRO A 426 6.72 -14.90 -32.02
N VAL A 427 7.14 -13.98 -31.17
CA VAL A 427 8.54 -13.78 -30.79
C VAL A 427 9.04 -15.03 -30.07
N ARG A 428 10.32 -15.36 -30.25
CA ARG A 428 10.99 -16.47 -29.57
C ARG A 428 12.20 -15.98 -28.77
N GLU A 429 12.02 -14.88 -28.07
CA GLU A 429 13.03 -14.40 -27.14
C GLU A 429 13.12 -15.41 -25.99
N PRO A 430 14.30 -15.95 -25.66
CA PRO A 430 14.44 -16.92 -24.58
C PRO A 430 13.98 -16.32 -23.25
N ASP A 431 13.05 -17.01 -22.59
CA ASP A 431 12.62 -16.62 -21.25
C ASP A 431 13.76 -16.89 -20.25
N ALA A 432 14.40 -15.81 -19.80
CA ALA A 432 15.49 -15.82 -18.84
C ALA A 432 15.03 -15.66 -17.39
N THR A 433 13.72 -15.72 -17.13
CA THR A 433 13.15 -15.56 -15.79
C THR A 433 13.72 -16.63 -14.86
N PRO A 434 14.31 -16.25 -13.70
CA PRO A 434 14.84 -17.21 -12.75
C PRO A 434 13.74 -18.17 -12.28
N THR A 435 14.01 -19.48 -12.40
CA THR A 435 13.10 -20.52 -11.92
C THR A 435 13.64 -21.10 -10.62
N GLY A 436 12.83 -21.10 -9.56
CA GLY A 436 13.20 -21.61 -8.24
C GLY A 436 13.15 -20.56 -7.13
N VAL A 437 13.41 -21.00 -5.91
CA VAL A 437 13.53 -20.10 -4.75
C VAL A 437 14.92 -19.50 -4.80
N ILE A 438 15.03 -18.19 -4.95
CA ILE A 438 16.29 -17.44 -4.90
C ILE A 438 16.27 -16.46 -3.73
N THR A 439 17.44 -15.95 -3.35
CA THR A 439 17.53 -14.88 -2.35
C THR A 439 16.68 -13.68 -2.79
N PRO A 440 15.81 -13.15 -1.91
CA PRO A 440 15.04 -11.94 -2.19
C PRO A 440 15.95 -10.72 -2.32
N GLU A 441 15.50 -9.71 -3.06
CA GLU A 441 16.17 -8.42 -3.11
C GLU A 441 16.48 -7.89 -1.70
N SER A 442 17.72 -7.44 -1.52
CA SER A 442 18.26 -7.08 -0.22
C SER A 442 18.74 -5.64 -0.23
N TYR A 443 17.90 -4.74 0.29
CA TYR A 443 18.20 -3.31 0.45
C TYR A 443 19.20 -3.07 1.58
N LEU A 444 20.15 -2.17 1.36
CA LEU A 444 21.25 -1.87 2.29
C LEU A 444 20.99 -0.60 3.13
N GLY A 445 20.20 0.34 2.62
CA GLY A 445 19.80 1.53 3.37
C GLY A 445 18.78 1.22 4.47
N TYR A 446 18.80 2.00 5.56
CA TYR A 446 18.00 1.68 6.77
C TYR A 446 16.48 1.75 6.55
N PHE A 447 15.99 2.40 5.48
CA PHE A 447 14.56 2.58 5.23
C PHE A 447 13.85 1.28 4.87
N ARG A 448 14.48 0.43 4.05
CA ARG A 448 13.93 -0.85 3.56
C ARG A 448 14.76 -2.06 3.98
N ILE A 449 15.64 -1.88 4.96
CA ILE A 449 16.57 -2.92 5.36
C ILE A 449 15.82 -4.13 5.94
N GLU A 450 16.11 -5.31 5.38
CA GLU A 450 15.62 -6.59 5.84
C GLU A 450 16.77 -7.60 5.86
N ARG A 451 16.67 -8.65 6.67
CA ARG A 451 17.68 -9.74 6.71
C ARG A 451 19.12 -9.25 7.01
N TYR A 452 19.25 -8.15 7.73
CA TYR A 452 20.52 -7.68 8.27
C TYR A 452 20.84 -8.37 9.60
N SER A 453 22.07 -8.85 9.76
CA SER A 453 22.51 -9.58 10.96
C SER A 453 23.79 -9.03 11.62
N GLY A 454 24.19 -7.80 11.30
CA GLY A 454 25.37 -7.16 11.90
C GLY A 454 25.09 -6.37 13.18
N SER A 455 26.03 -5.50 13.53
CA SER A 455 25.94 -4.58 14.67
C SER A 455 24.74 -3.62 14.57
N GLN A 456 24.29 -3.03 15.69
CA GLN A 456 23.16 -2.10 15.65
C GLN A 456 23.39 -0.93 14.68
N LEU A 457 22.41 -0.65 13.83
CA LEU A 457 22.48 0.42 12.84
C LEU A 457 22.40 1.80 13.49
N SER A 458 23.26 2.71 13.04
CA SER A 458 23.18 4.15 13.30
C SER A 458 22.88 4.86 11.98
N ALA A 459 21.75 5.57 11.91
CA ALA A 459 21.35 6.30 10.71
C ALA A 459 22.25 7.53 10.49
N ASP A 460 22.65 7.75 9.24
CA ASP A 460 23.30 8.97 8.71
C ASP A 460 24.59 9.41 9.40
N VAL A 461 25.24 8.51 10.16
CA VAL A 461 26.48 8.80 10.87
C VAL A 461 27.52 7.72 10.58
N PRO A 462 28.79 8.10 10.28
CA PRO A 462 29.87 7.14 10.10
C PRO A 462 30.10 6.33 11.39
N ARG A 463 30.01 5.01 11.29
CA ARG A 463 30.26 4.07 12.39
C ARG A 463 31.05 2.86 11.91
N ASP A 464 31.76 2.25 12.86
CA ASP A 464 32.44 0.98 12.64
C ASP A 464 31.47 -0.16 12.96
N TYR A 465 31.33 -1.07 12.00
CA TYR A 465 30.45 -2.24 12.09
C TYR A 465 31.29 -3.51 12.15
N HIS A 466 30.69 -4.57 12.68
CA HIS A 466 31.30 -5.88 12.76
C HIS A 466 30.35 -6.99 12.31
N TYR A 467 30.92 -7.99 11.65
CA TYR A 467 30.18 -9.19 11.30
C TYR A 467 29.69 -9.97 12.53
N PRO A 468 28.54 -10.64 12.42
CA PRO A 468 28.15 -11.64 13.40
C PRO A 468 29.07 -12.86 13.34
N ALA A 469 29.06 -13.68 14.40
CA ALA A 469 29.78 -14.94 14.42
C ALA A 469 29.33 -15.92 13.31
N THR A 470 28.04 -15.91 12.99
CA THR A 470 27.44 -16.71 11.91
C THR A 470 26.45 -15.87 11.11
N LEU A 471 26.39 -16.10 9.80
CA LEU A 471 25.48 -15.41 8.89
C LEU A 471 24.48 -16.41 8.30
N ALA A 472 23.19 -16.21 8.62
CA ALA A 472 22.11 -17.04 8.10
C ALA A 472 22.00 -16.93 6.57
N ARG A 473 21.37 -17.91 5.92
CA ARG A 473 21.08 -17.83 4.48
C ARG A 473 20.17 -16.63 4.20
N ASP A 474 20.36 -15.98 3.06
CA ASP A 474 19.60 -14.81 2.60
C ASP A 474 19.84 -13.55 3.46
N HIS A 475 20.83 -13.58 4.36
CA HIS A 475 21.20 -12.46 5.22
C HIS A 475 22.53 -11.83 4.80
N PHE A 476 22.69 -10.56 5.19
CA PHE A 476 23.94 -9.82 5.00
C PHE A 476 24.36 -9.05 6.25
N ALA A 477 25.62 -8.64 6.30
CA ALA A 477 26.19 -7.87 7.39
C ALA A 477 27.31 -6.94 6.92
N TYR A 478 27.59 -5.91 7.73
CA TYR A 478 28.64 -4.91 7.49
C TYR A 478 29.84 -5.16 8.39
N ASP A 479 31.02 -4.86 7.89
CA ASP A 479 32.26 -4.80 8.67
C ASP A 479 33.10 -3.59 8.22
N GLY A 480 33.86 -3.01 9.15
CA GLY A 480 34.61 -1.77 8.90
C GLY A 480 33.73 -0.52 8.95
N ARG A 481 34.26 0.60 8.44
CA ARG A 481 33.60 1.91 8.58
C ARG A 481 32.57 2.15 7.49
N TRP A 482 31.32 2.40 7.88
CA TRP A 482 30.20 2.69 6.97
C TRP A 482 29.39 3.89 7.45
N THR A 483 28.81 4.61 6.50
CA THR A 483 27.66 5.51 6.76
C THR A 483 26.43 4.87 6.16
N VAL A 484 25.43 4.55 6.99
CA VAL A 484 24.17 3.92 6.54
C VAL A 484 23.13 5.02 6.41
N GLU A 485 22.80 5.38 5.18
CA GLU A 485 21.78 6.36 4.84
C GLU A 485 20.43 5.67 4.58
N SER A 486 19.39 6.46 4.30
CA SER A 486 18.02 5.97 4.09
C SER A 486 17.94 4.86 3.04
N GLU A 487 18.51 5.10 1.85
CA GLU A 487 18.40 4.20 0.69
C GLU A 487 19.71 3.46 0.35
N ARG A 488 20.84 3.88 0.92
CA ARG A 488 22.17 3.39 0.53
C ARG A 488 23.14 3.32 1.70
N ILE A 489 24.25 2.62 1.47
CA ILE A 489 25.43 2.66 2.34
C ILE A 489 26.61 3.30 1.62
N VAL A 490 27.41 4.08 2.34
CA VAL A 490 28.60 4.77 1.82
C VAL A 490 29.83 4.19 2.51
N ALA A 491 30.75 3.66 1.69
CA ALA A 491 31.98 3.02 2.15
C ALA A 491 32.95 4.03 2.76
N GLY A 492 33.42 3.76 3.98
CA GLY A 492 34.55 4.44 4.62
C GLY A 492 35.82 3.57 4.59
N ASP A 493 36.71 3.81 5.55
CA ASP A 493 37.96 3.05 5.66
C ASP A 493 37.69 1.59 6.07
N GLY A 494 38.30 0.66 5.32
CA GLY A 494 38.18 -0.78 5.59
C GLY A 494 36.78 -1.36 5.39
N ALA A 495 35.88 -0.65 4.68
CA ALA A 495 34.50 -1.07 4.46
C ALA A 495 34.40 -2.43 3.74
N ARG A 496 33.71 -3.37 4.38
CA ARG A 496 33.42 -4.71 3.88
C ARG A 496 31.93 -5.06 4.03
N LEU A 497 31.42 -5.83 3.09
CA LEU A 497 30.04 -6.30 3.04
C LEU A 497 30.04 -7.80 2.79
N ARG A 498 29.31 -8.56 3.61
CA ARG A 498 29.15 -10.00 3.44
C ARG A 498 27.69 -10.34 3.20
N LEU A 499 27.43 -11.19 2.22
CA LEU A 499 26.11 -11.71 1.88
C LEU A 499 26.17 -13.23 1.78
N HIS A 500 25.24 -13.92 2.43
CA HIS A 500 25.01 -15.35 2.19
C HIS A 500 23.85 -15.49 1.21
N PHE A 501 24.15 -15.85 -0.03
CA PHE A 501 23.17 -15.88 -1.12
C PHE A 501 22.87 -17.30 -1.60
N HIS A 502 21.70 -17.45 -2.20
CA HIS A 502 21.23 -18.62 -2.93
C HIS A 502 20.70 -18.15 -4.30
N ALA A 503 21.57 -18.14 -5.31
CA ALA A 503 21.25 -17.62 -6.64
C ALA A 503 22.24 -18.14 -7.70
N ARG A 504 21.92 -17.97 -8.97
CA ARG A 504 22.85 -18.22 -10.08
C ARG A 504 23.63 -16.96 -10.44
N GLN A 505 22.99 -15.80 -10.32
CA GLN A 505 23.58 -14.50 -10.55
C GLN A 505 23.38 -13.61 -9.32
N VAL A 506 24.43 -12.86 -8.95
CA VAL A 506 24.36 -11.84 -7.90
C VAL A 506 24.80 -10.52 -8.51
N ASN A 507 23.94 -9.52 -8.40
CA ASN A 507 24.17 -8.17 -8.84
C ASN A 507 24.07 -7.22 -7.65
N LEU A 508 24.74 -6.07 -7.75
CA LEU A 508 24.71 -5.01 -6.74
C LEU A 508 24.54 -3.67 -7.45
N VAL A 509 23.55 -2.90 -7.01
CA VAL A 509 23.37 -1.52 -7.44
C VAL A 509 24.42 -0.68 -6.71
N LEU A 510 25.36 -0.12 -7.47
CA LEU A 510 26.49 0.66 -6.96
C LEU A 510 26.46 2.06 -7.54
N GLY A 511 26.98 3.01 -6.75
CA GLY A 511 27.13 4.42 -7.12
C GLY A 511 28.52 4.98 -6.75
N GLY A 512 28.79 6.19 -7.22
CA GLY A 512 30.07 6.87 -7.01
C GLY A 512 31.21 6.36 -7.91
N LYS A 513 32.45 6.45 -7.42
CA LYS A 513 33.67 6.05 -8.15
C LYS A 513 34.63 5.28 -7.25
N GLY A 514 35.13 4.15 -7.72
CA GLY A 514 36.08 3.35 -6.95
C GLY A 514 36.16 1.89 -7.37
N LEU A 515 36.66 1.04 -6.48
CA LEU A 515 36.83 -0.40 -6.70
C LEU A 515 36.09 -1.19 -5.64
N VAL A 516 35.47 -2.29 -6.08
CA VAL A 516 34.89 -3.31 -5.20
C VAL A 516 35.57 -4.63 -5.48
N ALA A 517 36.42 -5.10 -4.56
CA ALA A 517 37.03 -6.42 -4.64
C ALA A 517 35.99 -7.48 -4.27
N VAL A 518 35.94 -8.56 -5.07
CA VAL A 518 34.91 -9.60 -4.98
C VAL A 518 35.56 -10.94 -4.61
N MET A 519 35.10 -11.55 -3.53
CA MET A 519 35.48 -12.88 -3.07
C MET A 519 34.24 -13.75 -2.88
N VAL A 520 34.31 -15.01 -3.31
CA VAL A 520 33.22 -15.99 -3.15
C VAL A 520 33.78 -17.22 -2.46
N ASP A 521 33.21 -17.58 -1.30
CA ASP A 521 33.64 -18.69 -0.45
C ASP A 521 35.14 -18.63 -0.12
N GLY A 522 35.62 -17.42 0.22
CA GLY A 522 37.03 -17.16 0.55
C GLY A 522 37.99 -17.14 -0.66
N ARG A 523 37.49 -17.32 -1.90
CA ARG A 523 38.31 -17.28 -3.12
C ARG A 523 38.10 -15.98 -3.87
N ALA A 524 39.19 -15.27 -4.20
CA ALA A 524 39.13 -14.06 -5.02
C ALA A 524 38.56 -14.36 -6.41
N LYS A 525 37.58 -13.55 -6.84
CA LYS A 525 36.98 -13.60 -8.18
C LYS A 525 37.44 -12.45 -9.08
N GLY A 526 37.84 -11.33 -8.51
CA GLY A 526 38.31 -10.15 -9.23
C GLY A 526 37.91 -8.86 -8.52
N ALA A 527 37.89 -7.75 -9.27
CA ALA A 527 37.41 -6.47 -8.78
C ALA A 527 36.52 -5.78 -9.82
N VAL A 528 35.49 -5.09 -9.35
CA VAL A 528 34.56 -4.31 -10.16
C VAL A 528 34.94 -2.84 -10.07
N HIS A 529 35.11 -2.19 -11.22
CA HIS A 529 35.37 -0.76 -11.31
C HIS A 529 34.02 -0.01 -11.34
N VAL A 530 33.75 0.73 -10.28
CA VAL A 530 32.55 1.56 -10.14
C VAL A 530 32.82 2.91 -10.76
N ASN A 531 32.01 3.29 -11.73
CA ASN A 531 32.18 4.54 -12.50
C ASN A 531 30.88 5.31 -12.73
N GLY A 532 29.85 5.02 -11.93
CA GLY A 532 28.54 5.64 -12.00
C GLY A 532 27.45 4.75 -11.40
N ASP A 533 26.28 5.36 -11.22
CA ASP A 533 25.12 4.78 -10.55
C ASP A 533 24.36 3.83 -11.47
N ARG A 534 24.54 2.52 -11.25
CA ARG A 534 23.90 1.46 -12.06
C ARG A 534 24.01 0.09 -11.39
N LEU A 535 23.39 -0.90 -12.01
CA LEU A 535 23.56 -2.30 -11.66
C LEU A 535 24.91 -2.86 -12.15
N TYR A 536 25.62 -3.57 -11.27
CA TYR A 536 26.86 -4.29 -11.58
C TYR A 536 26.72 -5.78 -11.25
N THR A 537 27.11 -6.67 -12.17
CA THR A 537 27.13 -8.11 -11.92
C THR A 537 28.41 -8.52 -11.21
N LEU A 538 28.27 -9.15 -10.05
CA LEU A 538 29.39 -9.57 -9.19
C LEU A 538 29.69 -11.06 -9.36
N VAL A 539 28.65 -11.88 -9.47
CA VAL A 539 28.76 -13.34 -9.59
C VAL A 539 27.83 -13.81 -10.70
N SER A 540 28.32 -14.72 -11.53
CA SER A 540 27.54 -15.43 -12.54
C SER A 540 27.96 -16.90 -12.60
N SER A 541 27.05 -17.82 -12.34
CA SER A 541 27.24 -19.28 -12.45
C SER A 541 26.27 -19.90 -13.45
N ARG A 542 26.47 -21.20 -13.77
CA ARG A 542 25.52 -21.96 -14.62
C ARG A 542 24.31 -22.48 -13.86
N LEU A 543 24.52 -22.86 -12.59
CA LEU A 543 23.51 -23.44 -11.71
C LEU A 543 23.30 -22.51 -10.51
N ILE A 544 22.09 -22.56 -9.93
CA ILE A 544 21.79 -21.96 -8.64
C ILE A 544 22.68 -22.60 -7.59
N ARG A 545 23.27 -21.78 -6.72
CA ARG A 545 24.13 -22.24 -5.64
C ARG A 545 23.97 -21.40 -4.39
N ASP A 546 24.15 -22.04 -3.25
CA ASP A 546 24.46 -21.35 -2.00
C ASP A 546 25.93 -20.93 -1.98
N GLY A 547 26.21 -19.74 -1.48
CA GLY A 547 27.56 -19.23 -1.33
C GLY A 547 27.64 -18.00 -0.43
N VAL A 548 28.85 -17.74 0.05
CA VAL A 548 29.16 -16.51 0.82
C VAL A 548 29.95 -15.57 -0.07
N LEU A 549 29.35 -14.40 -0.32
CA LEU A 549 29.96 -13.30 -1.05
C LEU A 549 30.58 -12.32 -0.04
N ASP A 550 31.88 -12.08 -0.19
CA ASP A 550 32.63 -11.09 0.57
C ASP A 550 33.09 -9.97 -0.38
N LEU A 551 32.74 -8.74 -0.04
CA LEU A 551 33.07 -7.55 -0.82
C LEU A 551 33.92 -6.60 0.03
N ALA A 552 34.95 -6.02 -0.57
CA ALA A 552 35.74 -4.95 0.03
C ALA A 552 35.72 -3.71 -0.87
N PHE A 553 35.42 -2.55 -0.28
CA PHE A 553 35.14 -1.32 -1.00
C PHE A 553 36.26 -0.31 -0.78
N THR A 554 36.56 0.47 -1.82
CA THR A 554 37.31 1.71 -1.64
C THR A 554 36.41 2.80 -1.04
N PRO A 555 36.95 3.71 -0.21
CA PRO A 555 36.18 4.80 0.37
C PRO A 555 35.44 5.63 -0.69
N GLY A 556 34.21 6.03 -0.37
CA GLY A 556 33.35 6.84 -1.24
C GLY A 556 32.48 6.06 -2.22
N VAL A 557 32.69 4.74 -2.38
CA VAL A 557 31.76 3.89 -3.15
C VAL A 557 30.45 3.74 -2.39
N GLN A 558 29.34 3.80 -3.13
CA GLN A 558 28.00 3.70 -2.60
C GLN A 558 27.36 2.38 -3.05
N ALA A 559 26.55 1.77 -2.20
CA ALA A 559 25.81 0.55 -2.52
C ALA A 559 24.35 0.65 -2.04
N TYR A 560 23.41 0.19 -2.85
CA TYR A 560 21.96 0.39 -2.63
C TYR A 560 21.24 -0.91 -2.31
N ALA A 561 21.28 -1.88 -3.22
CA ALA A 561 20.60 -3.16 -3.04
C ALA A 561 21.30 -4.30 -3.81
N PHE A 562 21.26 -5.50 -3.24
CA PHE A 562 21.57 -6.73 -3.97
C PHE A 562 20.35 -7.25 -4.70
N THR A 563 20.55 -7.64 -5.95
CA THR A 563 19.53 -8.29 -6.78
C THR A 563 20.05 -9.57 -7.41
N PHE A 564 19.16 -10.48 -7.79
CA PHE A 564 19.50 -11.87 -8.07
C PHE A 564 18.93 -12.37 -9.40
N GLY A 565 19.49 -13.46 -9.93
CA GLY A 565 19.06 -14.09 -11.18
C GLY A 565 19.56 -15.51 -11.40
#